data_AF-A0A7W0SZ78-F1
#
_entry.id   AF-A0A7W0SZ78-F1
#
_cell.length_a   1.000
_cell.length_b   1.000
_cell.length_c   1.000
_cell.angle_alpha   90.00
_cell.angle_beta   90.00
_cell.angle_gamma   90.00
#
_symmetry.space_group_name_H-M   'P 1'
#
loop_
_entity.id
_entity.type
_entity.pdbx_description
1 polymer ?
#
loop_
_entity_poly.entity_id
_entity_poly.type
_entity_poly.pdbx_seq_one_letter_code
_entity_poly.pdbx_strand_id
1 'polypeptide(L)'
;MARDLKLIKVCLENRGEDSETPWAQDLGPAKSGDKGSRRVRLVNVPFLHAKPTWGDVIVVSPLEDGRLTWDANGVPWSKIGTRIEEDGGRYAMIIDYAPHDPSDGGSAAFKAVYKACEDGNTDLQKAPMVCEGAFGPADGRPGRAYLAVKDALEPAEVMKRLRDARPPCDLIQIHPESKPKKPAARKPAAKKAMAKKPAAKKAMAKKPAAKKPAKKPARKAAAKKSAAKTHFRGNAKSAKRPK
;
A
#
# COMPACT_ATOMS: atom_id res chain seq x y z
N MET A 1 -35.96 -6.30 -6.28
CA MET A 1 -35.72 -5.57 -5.02
C MET A 1 -34.25 -5.69 -4.69
N ALA A 2 -33.50 -4.59 -4.66
CA ALA A 2 -32.13 -4.61 -4.17
C ALA A 2 -32.20 -5.00 -2.68
N ARG A 3 -31.51 -6.06 -2.26
CA ARG A 3 -31.40 -6.39 -0.84
C ARG A 3 -30.58 -5.27 -0.20
N ASP A 4 -31.07 -4.71 0.90
CA ASP A 4 -30.25 -3.85 1.75
C ASP A 4 -29.10 -4.69 2.28
N LEU A 5 -27.91 -4.42 1.75
CA LEU A 5 -26.73 -5.18 2.11
C LEU A 5 -26.21 -4.67 3.46
N LYS A 6 -26.04 -5.59 4.41
CA LYS A 6 -25.62 -5.30 5.78
C LYS A 6 -24.17 -4.84 5.81
N LEU A 7 -23.91 -3.70 6.45
CA LEU A 7 -22.55 -3.29 6.79
C LEU A 7 -22.06 -4.01 8.05
N ILE A 8 -20.83 -4.49 8.01
CA ILE A 8 -20.15 -5.17 9.11
C ILE A 8 -18.73 -4.63 9.25
N LYS A 9 -18.17 -4.78 10.44
CA LYS A 9 -16.75 -4.51 10.71
C LYS A 9 -15.94 -5.76 10.45
N VAL A 10 -14.78 -5.58 9.82
CA VAL A 10 -13.81 -6.66 9.58
C VAL A 10 -12.46 -6.23 10.10
N CYS A 11 -11.72 -7.15 10.72
CA CYS A 11 -10.36 -6.93 11.19
C CYS A 11 -9.40 -7.28 10.04
N LEU A 12 -8.59 -6.34 9.59
CA LEU A 12 -7.47 -6.61 8.71
C LEU A 12 -6.23 -6.74 9.58
N GLU A 13 -5.54 -7.87 9.46
CA GLU A 13 -4.30 -8.14 10.17
C GLU A 13 -3.15 -8.23 9.16
N ASN A 14 -2.05 -7.56 9.47
CA ASN A 14 -0.78 -7.77 8.76
C ASN A 14 0.21 -8.42 9.72
N ARG A 15 0.24 -9.76 9.73
CA ARG A 15 1.19 -10.56 10.53
C ARG A 15 1.15 -10.25 12.04
N GLY A 16 -0.01 -9.79 12.54
CA GLY A 16 -0.20 -9.42 13.94
C GLY A 16 0.52 -8.15 14.40
N GLU A 17 1.17 -7.39 13.50
CA GLU A 17 1.86 -6.14 13.85
C GLU A 17 0.89 -4.96 13.81
N ASP A 18 0.07 -4.89 12.76
CA ASP A 18 -0.91 -3.84 12.54
C ASP A 18 -2.31 -4.46 12.39
N SER A 19 -3.28 -3.91 13.13
CA SER A 19 -4.69 -4.25 13.00
C SER A 19 -5.50 -3.02 12.63
N GLU A 20 -6.32 -3.14 11.59
CA GLU A 20 -7.28 -2.11 11.21
C GLU A 20 -8.69 -2.69 11.17
N THR A 21 -9.72 -1.87 11.42
CA THR A 21 -11.12 -2.34 11.42
C THR A 21 -11.99 -1.60 10.41
N PRO A 22 -11.78 -1.76 9.09
CA PRO A 22 -12.61 -1.11 8.09
C PRO A 22 -14.05 -1.65 8.09
N TRP A 23 -14.96 -0.85 7.52
CA TRP A 23 -16.29 -1.30 7.19
C TRP A 23 -16.29 -2.07 5.88
N ALA A 24 -17.14 -3.09 5.83
CA ALA A 24 -17.36 -3.91 4.66
C ALA A 24 -18.84 -4.24 4.50
N GLN A 25 -19.25 -4.43 3.26
CA GLN A 25 -20.56 -4.92 2.89
C GLN A 25 -20.57 -6.44 2.92
N ASP A 26 -21.45 -7.04 3.72
CA ASP A 26 -21.60 -8.49 3.82
C ASP A 26 -22.31 -9.05 2.58
N LEU A 27 -21.59 -9.85 1.79
CA LEU A 27 -22.10 -10.46 0.56
C LEU A 27 -22.63 -11.88 0.78
N GLY A 28 -22.61 -12.38 2.02
CA GLY A 28 -23.09 -13.71 2.37
C GLY A 28 -21.98 -14.69 2.77
N PRO A 29 -22.35 -15.97 2.98
CA PRO A 29 -21.38 -17.03 3.29
C PRO A 29 -20.32 -17.20 2.20
N ALA A 30 -19.08 -17.42 2.61
CA ALA A 30 -18.00 -17.77 1.69
C ALA A 30 -18.07 -19.25 1.28
N LYS A 31 -17.69 -19.52 0.03
CA LYS A 31 -17.54 -20.89 -0.49
C LYS A 31 -16.24 -21.55 -0.01
N SER A 32 -15.29 -20.74 0.44
CA SER A 32 -13.98 -21.12 0.96
C SER A 32 -13.77 -20.57 2.37
N GLY A 33 -12.75 -21.07 3.06
CA GLY A 33 -12.44 -20.70 4.44
C GLY A 33 -13.11 -21.60 5.48
N ASP A 34 -12.98 -21.21 6.74
CA ASP A 34 -13.51 -21.95 7.88
C ASP A 34 -15.04 -21.81 7.97
N LYS A 35 -15.67 -22.68 8.76
CA LYS A 35 -17.11 -22.59 9.03
C LYS A 35 -17.46 -21.21 9.59
N GLY A 36 -18.40 -20.54 8.93
CA GLY A 36 -18.84 -19.19 9.30
C GLY A 36 -18.11 -18.06 8.56
N SER A 37 -17.16 -18.39 7.69
CA SER A 37 -16.50 -17.41 6.83
C SER A 37 -17.50 -16.66 5.94
N ARG A 38 -17.22 -15.39 5.70
CA ARG A 38 -18.08 -14.48 4.93
C ARG A 38 -17.32 -13.90 3.75
N ARG A 39 -18.03 -13.68 2.65
CA ARG A 39 -17.56 -12.82 1.55
C ARG A 39 -17.94 -11.40 1.88
N VAL A 40 -17.00 -10.49 1.82
CA VAL A 40 -17.23 -9.09 2.17
C VAL A 40 -16.58 -8.18 1.15
N ARG A 41 -17.25 -7.09 0.79
CA ARG A 41 -16.68 -6.03 -0.05
C ARG A 41 -16.24 -4.86 0.82
N LEU A 42 -14.98 -4.45 0.75
CA LEU A 42 -14.54 -3.28 1.49
C LEU A 42 -15.21 -2.02 0.94
N VAL A 43 -15.75 -1.19 1.84
CA VAL A 43 -16.43 0.08 1.49
C VAL A 43 -15.69 1.31 2.00
N ASN A 44 -14.53 1.10 2.64
CA ASN A 44 -13.60 2.15 3.09
C ASN A 44 -12.20 1.84 2.55
N VAL A 45 -11.34 2.86 2.45
CA VAL A 45 -9.91 2.68 2.14
C VAL A 45 -9.17 2.38 3.45
N PRO A 46 -8.51 1.22 3.60
CA PRO A 46 -7.69 0.94 4.76
C PRO A 46 -6.47 1.88 4.83
N PHE A 47 -6.11 2.32 6.03
CA PHE A 47 -4.98 3.18 6.33
C PHE A 47 -3.66 2.43 6.44
N LEU A 48 -3.67 1.21 6.99
CA LEU A 48 -2.46 0.44 7.29
C LEU A 48 -2.14 -0.61 6.21
N HIS A 49 -3.02 -0.73 5.21
CA HIS A 49 -2.92 -1.76 4.19
C HIS A 49 -3.10 -1.16 2.79
N ALA A 50 -2.14 -1.41 1.89
CA ALA A 50 -2.33 -1.05 0.49
C ALA A 50 -3.27 -2.01 -0.27
N LYS A 51 -3.45 -3.23 0.26
CA LYS A 51 -4.35 -4.30 -0.22
C LYS A 51 -4.70 -5.19 0.99
N PRO A 52 -5.96 -5.64 1.12
CA PRO A 52 -7.11 -5.24 0.30
C PRO A 52 -7.40 -3.74 0.42
N THR A 53 -8.07 -3.16 -0.58
CA THR A 53 -8.50 -1.75 -0.57
C THR A 53 -9.97 -1.63 -0.94
N TRP A 54 -10.49 -0.40 -1.01
CA TRP A 54 -11.89 -0.14 -1.35
C TRP A 54 -12.33 -0.90 -2.60
N GLY A 55 -13.49 -1.54 -2.53
CA GLY A 55 -14.08 -2.28 -3.64
C GLY A 55 -13.63 -3.73 -3.76
N ASP A 56 -12.48 -4.10 -3.17
CA ASP A 56 -12.02 -5.49 -3.15
C ASP A 56 -13.02 -6.38 -2.37
N VAL A 57 -13.26 -7.58 -2.90
CA VAL A 57 -13.99 -8.64 -2.21
C VAL A 57 -13.00 -9.63 -1.62
N ILE A 58 -13.13 -9.87 -0.33
CA ILE A 58 -12.27 -10.78 0.43
C ILE A 58 -13.11 -11.80 1.21
N VAL A 59 -12.47 -12.90 1.56
CA VAL A 59 -13.03 -13.90 2.49
C VAL A 59 -12.49 -13.62 3.89
N VAL A 60 -13.38 -13.33 4.83
CA VAL A 60 -13.06 -13.16 6.25
C VAL A 60 -13.51 -14.37 7.05
N SER A 61 -12.69 -14.82 7.99
CA SER A 61 -12.98 -15.94 8.89
C SER A 61 -13.38 -15.42 10.28
N PRO A 62 -14.30 -16.08 11.00
CA PRO A 62 -14.59 -15.74 12.39
C PRO A 62 -13.45 -16.18 13.32
N LEU A 63 -13.09 -15.32 14.25
CA LEU A 63 -12.27 -15.64 15.42
C LEU A 63 -13.14 -16.23 16.54
N GLU A 64 -12.49 -16.78 17.57
CA GLU A 64 -13.18 -17.35 18.75
C GLU A 64 -14.07 -16.32 19.47
N ASP A 65 -13.69 -15.04 19.43
CA ASP A 65 -14.44 -13.94 20.01
C ASP A 65 -15.56 -13.41 19.10
N GLY A 66 -15.77 -14.03 17.93
CA GLY A 66 -16.79 -13.68 16.95
C GLY A 66 -16.43 -12.54 16.01
N ARG A 67 -15.26 -11.89 16.15
CA ARG A 67 -14.78 -10.91 15.16
C ARG A 67 -14.48 -11.61 13.84
N LEU A 68 -14.78 -10.95 12.73
CA LEU A 68 -14.40 -11.42 11.40
C LEU A 68 -13.02 -10.85 11.06
N THR A 69 -12.07 -11.69 10.68
CA THR A 69 -10.69 -11.29 10.36
C THR A 69 -10.29 -11.70 8.95
N TRP A 70 -9.40 -10.93 8.35
CA TRP A 70 -8.63 -11.28 7.17
C TRP A 70 -7.15 -11.10 7.48
N ASP A 71 -6.36 -12.13 7.22
CA ASP A 71 -4.90 -12.09 7.28
C ASP A 71 -4.32 -12.50 5.92
N ALA A 72 -3.21 -11.85 5.57
CA ALA A 72 -2.35 -12.23 4.46
C ALA A 72 -1.81 -13.67 4.60
N ASN A 73 -1.82 -14.27 5.79
CA ASN A 73 -1.29 -15.58 6.15
C ASN A 73 0.16 -15.76 5.69
N GLY A 74 0.97 -14.72 5.90
CA GLY A 74 2.39 -14.70 5.51
C GLY A 74 2.64 -14.61 4.00
N VAL A 75 1.60 -14.48 3.16
CA VAL A 75 1.76 -14.30 1.72
C VAL A 75 2.62 -13.05 1.45
N PRO A 76 3.68 -13.15 0.63
CA PRO A 76 4.48 -12.00 0.26
C PRO A 76 3.64 -10.93 -0.43
N TRP A 77 3.98 -9.66 -0.24
CA TRP A 77 3.25 -8.54 -0.83
C TRP A 77 3.03 -8.68 -2.34
N SER A 78 4.03 -9.15 -3.09
CA SER A 78 3.93 -9.38 -4.54
C SER A 78 2.90 -10.44 -4.96
N LYS A 79 2.37 -11.21 -4.02
CA LYS A 79 1.35 -12.24 -4.22
C LYS A 79 0.07 -11.95 -3.45
N ILE A 80 -0.07 -10.79 -2.82
CA ILE A 80 -1.23 -10.48 -1.96
C ILE A 80 -2.56 -10.54 -2.73
N GLY A 81 -2.54 -10.23 -4.04
CA GLY A 81 -3.69 -10.37 -4.92
C GLY A 81 -4.27 -11.80 -4.97
N THR A 82 -3.49 -12.84 -4.67
CA THR A 82 -4.00 -14.23 -4.58
C THR A 82 -4.91 -14.48 -3.37
N ARG A 83 -4.96 -13.55 -2.42
CA ARG A 83 -5.84 -13.56 -1.25
C ARG A 83 -7.09 -12.69 -1.43
N ILE A 84 -7.20 -12.01 -2.57
CA ILE A 84 -8.36 -11.22 -2.97
C ILE A 84 -9.26 -12.10 -3.83
N GLU A 85 -10.54 -12.19 -3.48
CA GLU A 85 -11.48 -13.03 -4.22
C GLU A 85 -11.98 -12.34 -5.49
N GLU A 86 -12.30 -11.05 -5.40
CA GLU A 86 -12.60 -10.19 -6.55
C GLU A 86 -11.84 -8.87 -6.38
N ASP A 87 -10.98 -8.50 -7.33
CA ASP A 87 -10.29 -7.22 -7.29
C ASP A 87 -11.26 -6.09 -7.65
N GLY A 88 -11.27 -5.04 -6.84
CA GLY A 88 -12.09 -3.84 -7.05
C GLY A 88 -11.63 -2.95 -8.21
N GLY A 89 -10.53 -3.31 -8.88
CA GLY A 89 -9.91 -2.54 -9.96
C GLY A 89 -9.26 -1.25 -9.47
N ARG A 90 -8.75 -1.28 -8.23
CA ARG A 90 -8.15 -0.12 -7.57
C ARG A 90 -6.88 -0.46 -6.82
N TYR A 91 -5.98 0.50 -6.74
CA TYR A 91 -4.79 0.49 -5.90
C TYR A 91 -4.88 1.58 -4.82
N ALA A 92 -4.23 1.34 -3.67
CA ALA A 92 -4.11 2.35 -2.63
C ALA A 92 -3.05 3.40 -3.00
N MET A 93 -3.34 4.67 -2.75
CA MET A 93 -2.41 5.78 -2.88
C MET A 93 -2.45 6.61 -1.60
N ILE A 94 -1.28 7.02 -1.11
CA ILE A 94 -1.15 7.84 0.09
C ILE A 94 -0.52 9.17 -0.32
N ILE A 95 -1.14 10.25 0.13
CA ILE A 95 -0.63 11.60 -0.05
C ILE A 95 -0.57 12.33 1.29
N ASP A 96 0.46 13.15 1.46
CA ASP A 96 0.52 14.13 2.52
C ASP A 96 0.05 15.49 1.98
N TYR A 97 -0.67 16.24 2.79
CA TYR A 97 -1.16 17.59 2.49
C TYR A 97 -0.71 18.57 3.59
N ALA A 98 0.09 19.56 3.20
CA ALA A 98 0.54 20.63 4.10
C ALA A 98 -0.28 21.90 3.83
N PRO A 99 -1.23 22.27 4.71
CA PRO A 99 -2.07 23.45 4.46
C PRO A 99 -1.23 24.72 4.40
N HIS A 100 -1.61 25.64 3.51
CA HIS A 100 -0.97 26.95 3.40
C HIS A 100 -1.29 27.84 4.61
N ASP A 101 -2.47 27.66 5.19
CA ASP A 101 -2.89 28.27 6.45
C ASP A 101 -3.08 27.18 7.52
N PRO A 102 -2.20 27.09 8.53
CA PRO A 102 -2.31 26.08 9.58
C PRO A 102 -3.43 26.38 10.60
N SER A 103 -4.03 27.58 10.59
CA SER A 103 -4.99 28.02 11.61
C SER A 103 -6.32 27.26 11.59
N ASP A 104 -6.68 26.64 10.46
CA ASP A 104 -7.91 25.86 10.29
C ASP A 104 -7.72 24.35 10.54
N GLY A 105 -6.55 23.95 11.02
CA GLY A 105 -6.20 22.53 11.22
C GLY A 105 -6.19 21.70 9.94
N GLY A 106 -6.03 22.34 8.77
CA GLY A 106 -6.04 21.69 7.47
C GLY A 106 -7.43 21.29 6.97
N SER A 107 -8.51 21.80 7.56
CA SER A 107 -9.88 21.47 7.19
C SER A 107 -10.22 21.87 5.75
N ALA A 108 -9.90 23.10 5.35
CA ALA A 108 -10.11 23.58 3.98
C ALA A 108 -9.24 22.84 2.98
N ALA A 109 -7.98 22.55 3.35
CA ALA A 109 -7.06 21.77 2.54
C ALA A 109 -7.60 20.36 2.27
N PHE A 110 -7.99 19.62 3.31
CA PHE A 110 -8.53 18.27 3.15
C PHE A 110 -9.85 18.27 2.37
N LYS A 111 -10.76 19.21 2.66
CA LYS A 111 -12.03 19.33 1.92
C LYS A 111 -11.81 19.57 0.42
N ALA A 112 -10.81 20.36 0.05
CA ALA A 112 -10.47 20.59 -1.35
C ALA A 112 -9.89 19.32 -2.02
N VAL A 113 -9.01 18.60 -1.31
CA VAL A 113 -8.48 17.30 -1.78
C VAL A 113 -9.61 16.28 -1.97
N TYR A 114 -10.48 16.13 -0.97
CA TYR A 114 -11.62 15.22 -1.00
C TYR A 114 -12.54 15.51 -2.20
N LYS A 115 -12.92 16.79 -2.39
CA LYS A 115 -13.74 17.23 -3.52
C LYS A 115 -13.07 16.95 -4.88
N ALA A 116 -11.74 17.06 -4.97
CA ALA A 116 -11.00 16.77 -6.19
C ALA A 116 -11.01 15.26 -6.54
N CYS A 117 -11.11 14.39 -5.53
CA CYS A 117 -11.25 12.95 -5.72
C CYS A 117 -12.63 12.56 -6.29
N GLU A 118 -13.71 13.19 -5.81
CA GLU A 118 -15.08 12.87 -6.23
C GLU A 118 -15.37 13.18 -7.71
N ASP A 119 -14.71 14.18 -8.31
CA ASP A 119 -15.03 14.70 -9.66
C ASP A 119 -16.47 15.19 -9.85
N GLY A 120 -17.22 15.42 -8.77
CA GLY A 120 -18.66 15.62 -8.85
C GLY A 120 -19.46 14.35 -9.18
N ASN A 121 -18.85 13.17 -9.09
CA ASN A 121 -19.52 11.88 -9.24
C ASN A 121 -20.07 11.41 -7.90
N THR A 122 -21.40 11.30 -7.80
CA THR A 122 -22.07 10.77 -6.60
C THR A 122 -22.06 9.24 -6.54
N ASP A 123 -21.74 8.57 -7.66
CA ASP A 123 -21.57 7.12 -7.71
C ASP A 123 -20.10 6.75 -7.44
N LEU A 124 -19.81 6.40 -6.18
CA LEU A 124 -18.47 6.03 -5.73
C LEU A 124 -17.85 4.86 -6.54
N GLN A 125 -18.68 3.96 -7.11
CA GLN A 125 -18.19 2.89 -7.99
C GLN A 125 -17.65 3.46 -9.31
N LYS A 126 -18.24 4.54 -9.79
CA LYS A 126 -17.79 5.24 -11.00
C LYS A 126 -16.71 6.28 -10.72
N ALA A 127 -16.60 6.79 -9.49
CA ALA A 127 -15.61 7.78 -9.12
C ALA A 127 -14.18 7.32 -9.46
N PRO A 128 -13.35 8.16 -10.08
CA PRO A 128 -11.98 7.79 -10.45
C PRO A 128 -11.11 7.48 -9.24
N MET A 129 -11.40 8.14 -8.12
CA MET A 129 -10.72 7.99 -6.84
C MET A 129 -11.77 8.01 -5.74
N VAL A 130 -11.54 7.22 -4.71
CA VAL A 130 -12.28 7.31 -3.45
C VAL A 130 -11.28 7.80 -2.41
N CYS A 131 -11.53 8.95 -1.78
CA CYS A 131 -10.70 9.48 -0.70
C CYS A 131 -11.38 9.12 0.62
N GLU A 132 -10.72 8.35 1.48
CA GLU A 132 -11.27 8.00 2.79
C GLU A 132 -10.23 8.32 3.86
N GLY A 133 -10.70 9.01 4.89
CA GLY A 133 -9.94 9.34 6.08
C GLY A 133 -8.74 10.26 5.85
N ALA A 134 -8.46 11.03 6.89
CA ALA A 134 -7.19 11.72 7.00
C ALA A 134 -6.78 11.86 8.45
N PHE A 135 -5.48 11.82 8.69
CA PHE A 135 -4.93 12.47 9.87
C PHE A 135 -4.73 13.95 9.52
N GLY A 136 -5.32 14.84 10.31
CA GLY A 136 -5.09 16.26 10.16
C GLY A 136 -3.61 16.62 10.38
N PRO A 137 -3.13 17.73 9.80
CA PRO A 137 -1.82 18.28 10.13
C PRO A 137 -1.73 18.56 11.64
N ALA A 138 -0.59 18.20 12.24
CA ALA A 138 -0.34 18.36 13.68
C ALA A 138 1.15 18.52 13.96
N ASP A 139 1.51 19.41 14.87
CA ASP A 139 2.89 19.64 15.33
C ASP A 139 3.87 19.96 14.17
N GLY A 140 3.41 20.76 13.20
CA GLY A 140 4.18 21.09 11.99
C GLY A 140 4.32 19.95 10.98
N ARG A 141 3.68 18.80 11.20
CA ARG A 141 3.61 17.71 10.23
C ARG A 141 2.42 17.91 9.29
N PRO A 142 2.55 17.55 8.00
CA PRO A 142 1.43 17.57 7.07
C PRO A 142 0.34 16.59 7.53
N GLY A 143 -0.89 16.84 7.12
CA GLY A 143 -1.93 15.83 7.21
C GLY A 143 -1.68 14.73 6.17
N ARG A 144 -2.37 13.60 6.30
CA ARG A 144 -2.26 12.45 5.40
C ARG A 144 -3.62 11.99 4.95
N ALA A 145 -3.82 11.79 3.66
CA ALA A 145 -5.03 11.26 3.06
C ALA A 145 -4.76 9.93 2.34
N TYR A 146 -5.76 9.03 2.39
CA TYR A 146 -5.70 7.70 1.79
C TYR A 146 -6.71 7.58 0.67
N LEU A 147 -6.24 7.15 -0.49
CA LEU A 147 -7.02 7.10 -1.71
C LEU A 147 -7.09 5.66 -2.22
N ALA A 148 -8.25 5.24 -2.70
CA ALA A 148 -8.36 4.08 -3.60
C ALA A 148 -8.59 4.58 -5.03
N VAL A 149 -7.56 4.43 -5.86
CA VAL A 149 -7.50 4.96 -7.22
C VAL A 149 -7.75 3.84 -8.21
N LYS A 150 -8.57 4.09 -9.25
CA LYS A 150 -8.74 3.12 -10.35
C LYS A 150 -7.41 2.79 -11.02
N ASP A 151 -7.19 1.51 -11.34
CA ASP A 151 -5.95 1.04 -11.97
C ASP A 151 -5.65 1.69 -13.32
N ALA A 152 -6.68 2.23 -13.99
CA ALA A 152 -6.52 2.98 -15.24
C ALA A 152 -5.86 4.35 -15.07
N LEU A 153 -5.73 4.87 -13.84
CA LEU A 153 -5.11 6.15 -13.55
C LEU A 153 -3.71 5.95 -12.99
N GLU A 154 -2.72 6.52 -13.67
CA GLU A 154 -1.34 6.54 -13.17
C GLU A 154 -1.19 7.52 -11.99
N PRO A 155 -0.33 7.23 -11.00
CA PRO A 155 -0.12 8.12 -9.84
C PRO A 155 0.23 9.57 -10.21
N ALA A 156 0.97 9.76 -11.31
CA ALA A 156 1.32 11.10 -11.80
C ALA A 156 0.08 11.87 -12.29
N GLU A 157 -0.87 11.19 -12.92
CA GLU A 157 -2.12 11.80 -13.38
C GLU A 157 -3.01 12.16 -12.19
N VAL A 158 -3.06 11.30 -11.17
CA VAL A 158 -3.73 11.60 -9.90
C VAL A 158 -3.15 12.87 -9.27
N MET A 159 -1.83 12.95 -9.09
CA MET A 159 -1.20 14.13 -8.49
C MET A 159 -1.41 15.39 -9.35
N LYS A 160 -1.39 15.27 -10.68
CA LYS A 160 -1.68 16.39 -11.58
C LYS A 160 -3.09 16.90 -11.35
N ARG A 161 -4.08 16.01 -11.37
CA ARG A 161 -5.48 16.34 -11.15
C ARG A 161 -5.74 16.99 -9.79
N LEU A 162 -5.14 16.46 -8.71
CA LEU A 162 -5.26 17.06 -7.39
C LEU A 162 -4.67 18.47 -7.34
N ARG A 163 -3.55 18.73 -8.01
CA ARG A 163 -2.97 20.09 -8.12
C ARG A 163 -3.79 21.02 -8.99
N ASP A 164 -4.38 20.52 -10.08
CA ASP A 164 -5.23 21.30 -10.98
C ASP A 164 -6.51 21.79 -10.28
N ALA A 165 -6.96 21.07 -9.24
CA ALA A 165 -8.03 21.53 -8.35
C ALA A 165 -7.63 22.70 -7.42
N ARG A 166 -6.35 23.07 -7.40
CA ARG A 166 -5.76 24.18 -6.62
C ARG A 166 -6.19 24.17 -5.15
N PRO A 167 -5.99 23.06 -4.42
CA PRO A 167 -6.28 23.04 -2.99
C PRO A 167 -5.34 24.03 -2.27
N PRO A 168 -5.77 24.61 -1.13
CA PRO A 168 -4.96 25.53 -0.34
C PRO A 168 -3.90 24.78 0.50
N CYS A 169 -3.14 23.91 -0.16
CA CYS A 169 -2.10 23.10 0.44
C CYS A 169 -1.04 22.65 -0.58
N ASP A 170 0.12 22.29 -0.07
CA ASP A 170 1.13 21.57 -0.82
C ASP A 170 0.85 20.06 -0.73
N LEU A 171 0.98 19.37 -1.87
CA LEU A 171 0.71 17.94 -1.98
C LEU A 171 1.99 17.14 -2.23
N ILE A 172 2.19 16.11 -1.41
CA ILE A 172 3.34 15.22 -1.44
C ILE A 172 2.84 13.78 -1.66
N GLN A 173 3.37 13.09 -2.66
CA GLN A 173 3.04 11.69 -2.89
C GLN A 173 3.91 10.80 -1.99
N ILE A 174 3.27 9.96 -1.17
CA ILE A 174 3.95 9.03 -0.25
C ILE A 174 3.94 7.61 -0.80
N HIS A 175 2.79 7.14 -1.28
CA HIS A 175 2.65 5.81 -1.86
C HIS A 175 1.77 5.85 -3.11
N PRO A 176 2.10 5.12 -4.20
CA PRO A 176 3.39 4.48 -4.42
C PRO A 176 4.52 5.54 -4.43
N GLU A 177 5.75 5.15 -4.12
CA GLU A 177 6.86 6.10 -4.15
C GLU A 177 6.99 6.72 -5.55
N SER A 178 7.05 8.05 -5.62
CA SER A 178 7.27 8.71 -6.91
C SER A 178 8.66 8.32 -7.41
N LYS A 179 8.74 7.58 -8.52
CA LYS A 179 10.02 7.31 -9.17
C LYS A 179 10.62 8.66 -9.56
N PRO A 180 11.81 9.04 -9.05
CA PRO A 180 12.43 10.30 -9.43
C PRO A 180 12.61 10.30 -10.94
N LYS A 181 11.96 11.25 -11.63
CA LYS A 181 12.19 11.44 -13.06
C LYS A 181 13.66 11.81 -13.22
N LYS A 182 14.45 10.87 -13.73
CA LYS A 182 15.85 11.13 -14.11
C LYS A 182 15.81 12.37 -14.99
N PRO A 183 16.48 13.49 -14.63
CA PRO A 183 16.43 14.69 -15.44
C PRO A 183 16.88 14.29 -16.84
N ALA A 184 15.99 14.48 -17.82
CA ALA A 184 16.33 14.28 -19.22
C ALA A 184 17.55 15.17 -19.45
N ALA A 185 18.72 14.56 -19.60
CA ALA A 185 19.96 15.28 -19.80
C ALA A 185 19.71 16.23 -20.97
N ARG A 186 19.62 17.52 -20.67
CA ARG A 186 19.57 18.57 -21.69
C ARG A 186 20.82 18.33 -22.52
N LYS A 187 20.61 17.80 -23.74
CA LYS A 187 21.66 17.57 -24.73
C LYS A 187 22.43 18.89 -24.80
N PRO A 188 23.73 18.94 -24.41
CA PRO A 188 24.47 20.18 -24.56
C PRO A 188 24.42 20.53 -26.04
N ALA A 189 23.89 21.71 -26.35
CA ALA A 189 23.92 22.24 -27.71
C ALA A 189 25.38 22.21 -28.15
N ALA A 190 25.69 21.35 -29.12
CA ALA A 190 27.02 21.19 -29.64
C ALA A 190 27.44 22.53 -30.25
N LYS A 191 28.27 23.30 -29.52
CA LYS A 191 29.07 24.36 -30.12
C LYS A 191 29.86 23.70 -31.26
N LYS A 192 29.55 24.09 -32.49
CA LYS A 192 30.31 23.72 -33.70
C LYS A 192 31.75 24.18 -33.50
N ALA A 193 32.61 23.28 -33.02
CA ALA A 193 34.05 23.44 -33.12
C ALA A 193 34.46 23.06 -34.55
N MET A 194 35.09 24.01 -35.23
CA MET A 194 35.58 23.91 -36.60
C MET A 194 36.65 22.81 -36.67
N ALA A 195 36.49 21.90 -37.63
CA ALA A 195 37.34 20.73 -37.80
C ALA A 195 38.76 21.11 -38.28
N LYS A 196 39.78 20.59 -37.59
CA LYS A 196 41.09 20.29 -38.18
C LYS A 196 41.34 18.78 -38.02
N LYS A 197 41.62 18.12 -39.15
CA LYS A 197 41.92 16.69 -39.34
C LYS A 197 43.36 16.59 -39.90
N PRO A 198 43.99 15.41 -39.99
CA PRO A 198 44.39 14.44 -38.97
C PRO A 198 45.91 14.18 -38.95
N ALA A 199 46.43 13.48 -37.95
CA ALA A 199 47.67 12.71 -38.11
C ALA A 199 47.51 11.31 -37.52
N ALA A 200 47.68 10.32 -38.38
CA ALA A 200 47.64 8.90 -38.10
C ALA A 200 48.83 8.47 -37.23
N LYS A 201 48.63 7.50 -36.34
CA LYS A 201 49.69 6.54 -35.97
C LYS A 201 49.10 5.14 -35.78
N LYS A 202 49.78 4.21 -36.46
CA LYS A 202 49.53 2.78 -36.62
C LYS A 202 49.98 1.97 -35.40
N ALA A 203 49.50 0.73 -35.40
CA ALA A 203 50.07 -0.50 -34.81
C ALA A 203 49.90 -0.65 -33.29
N MET A 204 49.74 -1.85 -32.70
CA MET A 204 50.03 -3.20 -33.18
C MET A 204 49.27 -4.23 -32.31
N ALA A 205 49.06 -5.43 -32.87
CA ALA A 205 48.41 -6.57 -32.24
C ALA A 205 49.08 -7.09 -30.95
N LYS A 206 48.29 -7.72 -30.06
CA LYS A 206 48.67 -8.99 -29.42
C LYS A 206 47.44 -9.75 -28.89
N LYS A 207 47.45 -11.05 -29.20
CA LYS A 207 46.44 -12.12 -29.00
C LYS A 207 46.46 -12.68 -27.54
N PRO A 208 45.65 -13.68 -27.17
CA PRO A 208 45.05 -13.84 -25.84
C PRO A 208 45.76 -14.91 -24.99
N ALA A 209 45.42 -14.98 -23.69
CA ALA A 209 45.81 -16.11 -22.85
C ALA A 209 44.65 -16.55 -21.95
N ALA A 210 44.22 -17.79 -22.17
CA ALA A 210 43.31 -18.57 -21.36
C ALA A 210 43.91 -18.88 -19.97
N LYS A 211 43.05 -19.05 -18.95
CA LYS A 211 43.28 -20.05 -17.89
C LYS A 211 41.95 -20.54 -17.29
N LYS A 212 41.88 -21.86 -17.19
CA LYS A 212 40.77 -22.76 -16.86
C LYS A 212 40.44 -22.82 -15.35
N PRO A 213 39.35 -23.50 -14.94
CA PRO A 213 38.74 -23.44 -13.61
C PRO A 213 39.22 -24.53 -12.64
N ALA A 214 39.02 -24.30 -11.34
CA ALA A 214 39.08 -25.30 -10.25
C ALA A 214 38.42 -24.67 -9.01
N LYS A 215 37.76 -25.34 -8.06
CA LYS A 215 37.29 -26.71 -7.81
C LYS A 215 36.31 -26.57 -6.62
N LYS A 216 35.16 -27.25 -6.62
CA LYS A 216 34.43 -27.60 -5.38
C LYS A 216 35.24 -28.63 -4.59
N PRO A 217 35.07 -28.72 -3.25
CA PRO A 217 34.24 -29.82 -2.75
C PRO A 217 33.33 -29.44 -1.58
N ALA A 218 32.25 -30.23 -1.48
CA ALA A 218 31.26 -30.26 -0.42
C ALA A 218 31.77 -30.91 0.88
N ARG A 219 31.16 -30.55 2.03
CA ARG A 219 30.92 -31.36 3.26
C ARG A 219 30.53 -30.40 4.39
N LYS A 220 29.77 -30.74 5.43
CA LYS A 220 28.87 -31.85 5.77
C LYS A 220 28.05 -31.35 6.97
N ALA A 221 26.83 -31.86 7.08
CA ALA A 221 25.93 -31.81 8.23
C ALA A 221 26.59 -31.76 9.62
N ALA A 222 26.00 -31.00 10.54
CA ALA A 222 25.81 -31.44 11.92
C ALA A 222 24.60 -30.73 12.55
N ALA A 223 23.60 -31.54 12.88
CA ALA A 223 22.46 -31.19 13.70
C ALA A 223 22.88 -30.93 15.16
N LYS A 224 22.22 -29.99 15.84
CA LYS A 224 21.96 -30.10 17.29
C LYS A 224 20.59 -29.50 17.62
N LYS A 225 19.66 -30.42 17.89
CA LYS A 225 18.48 -30.17 18.72
C LYS A 225 18.96 -29.88 20.14
N SER A 226 18.43 -28.83 20.76
CA SER A 226 18.29 -28.77 22.22
C SER A 226 16.95 -28.12 22.51
N ALA A 227 16.00 -28.99 22.89
CA ALA A 227 14.76 -28.60 23.53
C ALA A 227 15.05 -28.15 24.95
N ALA A 228 14.49 -27.02 25.36
CA ALA A 228 14.29 -26.69 26.77
C ALA A 228 12.85 -26.20 26.93
N LYS A 229 11.98 -27.13 27.35
CA LYS A 229 10.71 -26.80 27.99
C LYS A 229 11.05 -26.35 29.41
N THR A 230 10.72 -25.12 29.76
CA THR A 230 10.54 -24.73 31.15
C THR A 230 9.09 -24.30 31.36
N HIS A 231 8.41 -25.12 32.16
CA HIS A 231 7.14 -24.80 32.78
C HIS A 231 7.26 -23.52 33.61
N PHE A 232 6.42 -22.52 33.33
CA PHE A 232 6.13 -21.46 34.29
C PHE A 232 4.67 -21.61 34.74
N ARG A 233 4.50 -22.23 35.92
CA ARG A 233 3.25 -22.27 36.67
C ARG A 233 3.32 -21.09 37.65
N GLY A 234 2.61 -20.01 37.35
CA GLY A 234 2.46 -18.83 38.22
C GLY A 234 0.98 -18.59 38.50
N ASN A 235 0.54 -19.06 39.66
CA ASN A 235 -0.81 -18.89 40.21
C ASN A 235 -0.87 -17.60 41.03
N ALA A 236 -1.80 -16.67 40.75
CA ALA A 236 -2.17 -15.62 41.72
C ALA A 236 -3.53 -14.96 41.43
N LYS A 237 -4.53 -15.44 42.17
CA LYS A 237 -5.57 -14.68 42.90
C LYS A 237 -6.27 -13.51 42.20
N SER A 238 -7.49 -13.78 41.73
CA SER A 238 -8.54 -12.77 41.51
C SER A 238 -9.17 -12.36 42.84
N ALA A 239 -9.14 -11.06 43.14
CA ALA A 239 -9.79 -10.44 44.29
C ALA A 239 -11.26 -10.11 43.97
N LYS A 240 -12.15 -10.49 44.88
CA LYS A 240 -13.57 -10.12 44.90
C LYS A 240 -13.73 -8.60 45.05
N ARG A 241 -14.52 -7.96 44.18
CA ARG A 241 -15.11 -6.63 44.44
C ARG A 241 -16.39 -6.80 45.28
N PRO A 242 -16.59 -5.99 46.33
CA PRO A 242 -17.89 -5.90 47.01
C PRO A 242 -18.88 -5.04 46.20
N LYS A 243 -20.16 -5.28 46.51
CA LYS A 243 -21.36 -4.71 45.87
C LYS A 243 -21.50 -3.21 46.10
#